data_AF-Q8IP75-F1
#
_entry.id   AF-Q8IP75-F1
#
_cell.length_a   1.000
_cell.length_b   1.000
_cell.length_c   1.000
_cell.angle_alpha   90.00
_cell.angle_beta   90.00
_cell.angle_gamma   90.00
#
_symmetry.space_group_name_H-M   'P 1'
#
loop_
_entity.id
_entity.type
_entity.pdbx_description
1 polymer ?
#
loop_
_entity_poly.entity_id
_entity_poly.type
_entity_poly.pdbx_seq_one_letter_code
_entity_poly.pdbx_strand_id
1 'polypeptide(L)'
;MYQRFANLNLEALYGIPAMCPVTNCQAQMSPLEMLAHLMMRHSPQDSMIEIAEDVPKQYEVDIDKLTPGRNHSIGVIAYEGAPKPGLSCAVTSDLQIVHHLPIILMLYVSPPILNTEQAYILYLVSAVPSSLVSANVTLLDGFHAHEKRGWRCLRNSLDSPLMDSQNRLYCNTDYLLYTATDIRELCLSGEQRRIFVKIVLHGEPDPFQVDA
;
A
#
# COMPACT_ATOMS: atom_id res chain seq x y z
N MET A 1 -19.31 -8.48 13.12
CA MET A 1 -18.08 -7.69 12.83
C MET A 1 -18.24 -6.83 11.58
N TYR A 2 -18.85 -7.34 10.50
CA TYR A 2 -19.19 -6.60 9.27
C TYR A 2 -19.95 -5.26 9.45
N GLN A 3 -20.71 -5.07 10.53
CA GLN A 3 -21.52 -3.85 10.72
C GLN A 3 -20.70 -2.56 10.91
N ARG A 4 -19.48 -2.62 11.47
CA ARG A 4 -18.72 -1.38 11.79
C ARG A 4 -18.28 -0.60 10.56
N PHE A 5 -18.16 -1.27 9.41
CA PHE A 5 -17.69 -0.70 8.16
C PHE A 5 -18.60 -1.02 6.98
N ALA A 6 -19.81 -1.53 7.23
CA ALA A 6 -20.77 -1.91 6.19
C ALA A 6 -21.10 -0.77 5.21
N ASN A 7 -20.91 0.48 5.64
CA ASN A 7 -21.16 1.68 4.84
C ASN A 7 -19.95 2.10 3.97
N LEU A 8 -18.77 1.50 4.17
CA LEU A 8 -17.58 1.81 3.38
C LEU A 8 -17.62 1.03 2.07
N ASN A 9 -17.84 1.74 0.96
CA ASN A 9 -17.61 1.18 -0.37
C ASN A 9 -16.10 1.17 -0.65
N LEU A 10 -15.44 0.06 -0.32
CA LEU A 10 -13.98 -0.09 -0.49
C LEU A 10 -13.53 0.01 -1.96
N GLU A 11 -14.39 -0.35 -2.90
CA GLU A 11 -14.09 -0.23 -4.34
C GLU A 11 -14.04 1.23 -4.80
N ALA A 12 -14.88 2.08 -4.20
CA ALA A 12 -14.88 3.51 -4.50
C ALA A 12 -13.54 4.17 -4.17
N LEU A 13 -12.72 3.58 -3.28
CA LEU A 13 -11.38 4.09 -2.97
C LEU A 13 -10.47 4.15 -4.20
N TYR A 14 -10.62 3.22 -5.15
CA TYR A 14 -9.85 3.25 -6.41
C TYR A 14 -10.29 4.38 -7.35
N GLY A 15 -11.46 4.98 -7.13
CA GLY A 15 -11.92 6.17 -7.87
C GLY A 15 -11.54 7.49 -7.21
N ILE A 16 -11.06 7.48 -5.95
CA ILE A 16 -10.71 8.70 -5.22
C ILE A 16 -9.30 9.14 -5.61
N PRO A 17 -9.11 10.35 -6.16
CA PRO A 17 -7.79 10.76 -6.64
C PRO A 17 -6.79 10.99 -5.49
N ALA A 18 -5.54 10.62 -5.71
CA ALA A 18 -4.39 10.94 -4.86
C ALA A 18 -3.49 11.98 -5.54
N MET A 19 -2.73 12.74 -4.73
CA MET A 19 -1.69 13.64 -5.23
C MET A 19 -0.40 12.86 -5.53
N CYS A 20 0.32 13.26 -6.57
CA CYS A 20 1.61 12.65 -6.89
C CYS A 20 2.61 12.86 -5.74
N PRO A 21 3.28 11.79 -5.25
CA PRO A 21 4.24 11.89 -4.16
C PRO A 21 5.58 12.53 -4.57
N VAL A 22 5.85 12.70 -5.88
CA VAL A 22 7.11 13.27 -6.36
C VAL A 22 7.11 14.79 -6.17
N THR A 23 8.18 15.31 -5.55
CA THR A 23 8.37 16.74 -5.28
C THR A 23 8.14 17.58 -6.55
N ASN A 24 7.36 18.66 -6.42
CA ASN A 24 6.95 19.59 -7.50
C ASN A 24 5.99 19.03 -8.55
N CYS A 25 5.57 17.77 -8.50
CA CYS A 25 4.50 17.27 -9.35
C CYS A 25 3.13 17.62 -8.76
N GLN A 26 2.30 18.35 -9.51
CA GLN A 26 0.96 18.75 -9.07
C GLN A 26 -0.16 17.85 -9.64
N ALA A 27 0.22 16.73 -10.25
CA ALA A 27 -0.74 15.83 -10.86
C ALA A 27 -1.59 15.13 -9.78
N GLN A 28 -2.89 14.98 -10.07
CA GLN A 28 -3.85 14.30 -9.22
C GLN A 28 -4.67 13.33 -10.08
N MET A 29 -4.75 12.08 -9.66
CA MET A 29 -5.41 11.00 -10.44
C MET A 29 -5.72 9.80 -9.55
N SER A 30 -6.46 8.82 -10.08
CA SER A 30 -6.78 7.59 -9.34
C SER A 30 -5.51 6.81 -8.95
N PRO A 31 -5.55 5.91 -7.95
CA PRO A 31 -4.38 5.14 -7.52
C PRO A 31 -3.69 4.34 -8.64
N LEU A 32 -4.46 3.73 -9.55
CA LEU A 32 -3.89 2.97 -10.67
C LEU A 32 -3.25 3.89 -11.72
N GLU A 33 -3.93 5.00 -12.06
CA GLU A 33 -3.35 6.03 -12.93
C GLU A 33 -2.11 6.65 -12.30
N MET A 34 -2.08 6.80 -10.98
CA MET A 34 -0.93 7.33 -10.24
C MET A 34 0.29 6.43 -10.41
N LEU A 35 0.11 5.12 -10.25
CA LEU A 35 1.19 4.16 -10.49
C LEU A 35 1.72 4.26 -11.92
N ALA A 36 0.83 4.30 -12.91
CA ALA A 36 1.21 4.47 -14.31
C ALA A 36 1.93 5.81 -14.57
N HIS A 37 1.44 6.90 -13.97
CA HIS A 37 2.05 8.22 -14.05
C HIS A 37 3.47 8.22 -13.47
N LEU A 38 3.68 7.61 -12.31
CA LEU A 38 5.00 7.46 -11.70
C LEU A 38 5.95 6.69 -12.61
N MET A 39 5.50 5.57 -13.18
CA MET A 39 6.31 4.76 -14.10
C MET A 39 6.64 5.47 -15.43
N MET A 40 5.73 6.30 -15.94
CA MET A 40 5.85 6.88 -17.28
C MET A 40 6.37 8.31 -17.32
N ARG A 41 6.23 9.08 -16.22
CA ARG A 41 6.49 10.53 -16.20
C ARG A 41 7.57 10.95 -15.22
N HIS A 42 8.00 10.05 -14.33
CA HIS A 42 9.07 10.32 -13.39
C HIS A 42 10.23 9.37 -13.61
N SER A 43 11.44 9.85 -13.31
CA SER A 43 12.57 8.96 -13.20
C SER A 43 12.30 7.99 -12.05
N PRO A 44 12.62 6.71 -12.19
CA PRO A 44 12.34 5.73 -11.15
C PRO A 44 13.01 6.05 -9.81
N GLN A 45 14.21 6.64 -9.84
CA GLN A 45 14.96 7.04 -8.63
C GLN A 45 14.25 8.13 -7.83
N ASP A 46 13.43 8.96 -8.50
CA ASP A 46 12.67 10.03 -7.86
C ASP A 46 11.33 9.55 -7.31
N SER A 47 10.86 8.39 -7.77
CA SER A 47 9.47 7.95 -7.58
C SER A 47 9.32 6.63 -6.87
N MET A 48 10.32 5.74 -6.87
CA MET A 48 10.20 4.36 -6.39
C MET A 48 11.42 3.94 -5.58
N ILE A 49 11.22 2.98 -4.66
CA ILE A 49 12.28 2.32 -3.91
C ILE A 49 12.25 0.83 -4.25
N GLU A 50 13.42 0.26 -4.53
CA GLU A 50 13.56 -1.18 -4.71
C GLU A 50 13.52 -1.90 -3.37
N ILE A 51 12.78 -3.01 -3.31
CA ILE A 51 12.65 -3.86 -2.13
C ILE A 51 12.78 -5.31 -2.58
N ALA A 52 13.64 -6.08 -1.94
CA ALA A 52 13.78 -7.52 -2.16
C ALA A 52 12.80 -8.33 -1.28
N GLU A 53 12.63 -9.61 -1.62
CA GLU A 53 11.84 -10.55 -0.81
C GLU A 53 12.32 -10.58 0.64
N ASP A 54 11.38 -10.62 1.59
CA ASP A 54 11.62 -10.66 3.04
C ASP A 54 12.39 -9.47 3.63
N VAL A 55 12.69 -8.44 2.84
CA VAL A 55 13.34 -7.22 3.33
C VAL A 55 12.30 -6.23 3.86
N PRO A 56 12.30 -5.90 5.17
CA PRO A 56 11.35 -4.96 5.72
C PRO A 56 11.65 -3.54 5.25
N LYS A 57 10.62 -2.84 4.77
CA LYS A 57 10.64 -1.39 4.53
C LYS A 57 9.66 -0.68 5.44
N GLN A 58 10.04 0.51 5.89
CA GLN A 58 9.22 1.36 6.74
C GLN A 58 9.00 2.71 6.08
N TYR A 59 7.78 3.22 6.17
CA TYR A 59 7.38 4.54 5.71
C TYR A 59 6.83 5.35 6.88
N GLU A 60 7.38 6.53 7.10
CA GLU A 60 6.86 7.46 8.11
C GLU A 60 5.57 8.09 7.60
N VAL A 61 4.54 8.12 8.46
CA VAL A 61 3.28 8.78 8.17
C VAL A 61 3.00 9.80 9.27
N ASP A 62 3.02 11.06 8.88
CA ASP A 62 2.59 12.18 9.71
C ASP A 62 1.07 12.30 9.65
N ILE A 63 0.40 11.92 10.74
CA ILE A 63 -1.06 11.86 10.81
C ILE A 63 -1.69 13.23 10.60
N ASP A 64 -1.03 14.30 11.04
CA ASP A 64 -1.55 15.67 10.92
C ASP A 64 -1.55 16.16 9.46
N LYS A 65 -0.79 15.52 8.56
CA LYS A 65 -0.80 15.82 7.11
C LYS A 65 -1.89 15.08 6.34
N LEU A 66 -2.55 14.11 6.96
CA LEU A 66 -3.59 13.33 6.31
C LEU A 66 -4.90 14.14 6.24
N THR A 67 -5.48 14.19 5.05
CA THR A 67 -6.78 14.82 4.81
C THR A 67 -7.88 13.76 4.77
N PRO A 68 -8.93 13.86 5.61
CA PRO A 68 -10.10 12.98 5.53
C PRO A 68 -10.79 13.04 4.16
N GLY A 69 -11.34 11.91 3.72
CA GLY A 69 -11.96 11.72 2.41
C GLY A 69 -10.98 11.62 1.25
N ARG A 70 -9.66 11.48 1.51
CA ARG A 70 -8.63 11.42 0.46
C ARG A 70 -7.73 10.20 0.58
N ASN A 71 -7.22 9.80 -0.57
CA ASN A 71 -6.12 8.86 -0.70
C ASN A 71 -4.76 9.57 -0.57
N HIS A 72 -3.83 8.92 0.11
CA HIS A 72 -2.45 9.35 0.31
C HIS A 72 -1.51 8.23 -0.14
N SER A 73 -0.54 8.55 -0.99
CA SER A 73 0.54 7.62 -1.32
C SER A 73 1.53 7.59 -0.17
N ILE A 74 1.67 6.44 0.48
CA ILE A 74 2.60 6.24 1.60
C ILE A 74 3.97 5.79 1.10
N GLY A 75 3.99 4.97 0.05
CA GLY A 75 5.22 4.46 -0.53
C GLY A 75 4.98 3.91 -1.93
N VAL A 76 5.99 4.01 -2.79
CA VAL A 76 6.00 3.40 -4.11
C VAL A 76 7.21 2.48 -4.18
N ILE A 77 6.97 1.25 -4.60
CA ILE A 77 7.87 0.12 -4.47
C ILE A 77 8.07 -0.47 -5.85
N ALA A 78 9.33 -0.74 -6.20
CA ALA A 78 9.67 -1.68 -7.25
C ALA A 78 10.05 -3.00 -6.57
N TYR A 79 9.13 -3.96 -6.53
CA TYR A 79 9.40 -5.23 -5.82
C TYR A 79 10.28 -6.13 -6.67
N GLU A 80 11.47 -6.46 -6.17
CA GLU A 80 12.48 -7.23 -6.89
C GLU A 80 12.00 -8.65 -7.22
N GLY A 81 12.15 -9.02 -8.49
CA GLY A 81 11.95 -10.38 -8.99
C GLY A 81 13.23 -10.90 -9.62
N ALA A 82 13.27 -12.21 -9.83
CA ALA A 82 14.35 -12.89 -10.52
C ALA A 82 14.52 -12.31 -11.93
N PRO A 83 15.74 -11.89 -12.31
CA PRO A 83 16.03 -11.47 -13.67
C PRO A 83 15.64 -12.56 -14.68
N LYS A 84 14.84 -12.18 -15.68
CA LYS A 84 14.44 -13.07 -16.79
C LYS A 84 15.30 -12.76 -18.03
N PRO A 85 16.28 -13.62 -18.40
CA PRO A 85 17.18 -13.35 -19.52
C PRO A 85 16.42 -12.99 -20.81
N GLY A 86 16.79 -11.89 -21.46
CA GLY A 86 16.16 -11.40 -22.68
C GLY A 86 14.87 -10.59 -22.48
N LEU A 87 14.27 -10.64 -21.30
CA LEU A 87 13.21 -9.70 -20.87
C LEU A 87 13.79 -8.61 -19.96
N SER A 88 14.94 -8.87 -19.35
CA SER A 88 15.61 -7.95 -18.45
C SER A 88 16.30 -6.76 -19.08
N CYS A 89 15.93 -5.57 -18.61
CA CYS A 89 16.62 -4.33 -18.93
C CYS A 89 16.86 -3.53 -17.63
N ALA A 90 18.13 -3.29 -17.34
CA ALA A 90 18.52 -2.38 -16.27
C ALA A 90 18.18 -0.94 -16.67
N VAL A 91 17.46 -0.24 -15.81
CA VAL A 91 17.17 1.20 -15.95
C VAL A 91 18.28 2.02 -15.30
N THR A 92 18.78 1.55 -14.15
CA THR A 92 20.06 1.96 -13.53
C THR A 92 20.83 0.74 -13.07
N SER A 93 22.08 0.92 -12.58
CA SER A 93 22.81 -0.16 -11.90
C SER A 93 22.00 -0.79 -10.77
N ASP A 94 21.14 0.02 -10.14
CA ASP A 94 20.40 -0.31 -8.94
C ASP A 94 18.88 -0.37 -9.19
N LEU A 95 18.42 -0.50 -10.45
CA LEU A 95 16.99 -0.69 -10.70
C LEU A 95 16.72 -1.34 -12.05
N GLN A 96 16.01 -2.47 -12.08
CA GLN A 96 15.66 -3.21 -13.29
C GLN A 96 14.13 -3.37 -13.41
N ILE A 97 13.43 -2.32 -13.85
CA ILE A 97 11.95 -2.24 -13.81
C ILE A 97 11.23 -3.40 -14.48
N VAL A 98 11.82 -4.02 -15.50
CA VAL A 98 11.16 -5.12 -16.23
C VAL A 98 11.10 -6.42 -15.40
N HIS A 99 11.85 -6.55 -14.29
CA HIS A 99 11.70 -7.66 -13.32
C HIS A 99 10.90 -7.30 -12.11
N HIS A 100 10.56 -6.03 -11.96
CA HIS A 100 9.93 -5.57 -10.76
C HIS A 100 8.41 -5.62 -10.90
N LEU A 101 7.73 -5.97 -9.81
CA LEU A 101 6.31 -5.67 -9.68
C LEU A 101 6.19 -4.26 -9.08
N PRO A 102 5.77 -3.24 -9.87
CA PRO A 102 5.55 -1.91 -9.32
C PRO A 102 4.31 -1.94 -8.42
N ILE A 103 4.45 -1.47 -7.19
CA ILE A 103 3.40 -1.45 -6.18
C ILE A 103 3.35 -0.05 -5.56
N ILE A 104 2.17 0.53 -5.42
CA ILE A 104 1.95 1.73 -4.60
C ILE A 104 1.14 1.35 -3.36
N LEU A 105 1.66 1.72 -2.19
CA LEU A 105 1.01 1.59 -0.90
C LEU A 105 0.18 2.84 -0.63
N MET A 106 -1.13 2.66 -0.60
CA MET A 106 -2.11 3.72 -0.44
C MET A 106 -2.70 3.71 0.97
N LEU A 107 -2.93 4.89 1.52
CA LEU A 107 -3.70 5.11 2.74
C LEU A 107 -4.89 6.00 2.44
N TYR A 108 -6.09 5.48 2.65
CA TYR A 108 -7.31 6.27 2.66
C TYR A 108 -7.72 6.62 4.09
N VAL A 109 -8.08 7.87 4.34
CA VAL A 109 -8.68 8.29 5.61
C VAL A 109 -10.15 8.60 5.37
N SER A 110 -11.06 7.89 6.01
CA SER A 110 -12.49 8.15 5.86
C SER A 110 -12.89 9.54 6.38
N PRO A 111 -13.93 10.19 5.81
CA PRO A 111 -14.49 11.40 6.39
C PRO A 111 -15.01 11.15 7.81
N PRO A 112 -14.97 12.15 8.71
CA PRO A 112 -15.61 12.02 10.02
C PRO A 112 -17.12 11.89 9.85
N ILE A 113 -17.72 10.83 10.41
CA ILE A 113 -19.16 10.61 10.43
C ILE A 113 -19.63 10.63 11.88
N LEU A 114 -20.75 11.32 12.15
CA LEU A 114 -21.31 11.41 13.50
C LEU A 114 -21.51 10.02 14.10
N ASN A 115 -21.08 9.84 15.36
CA ASN A 115 -21.18 8.59 16.12
C ASN A 115 -20.49 7.38 15.48
N THR A 116 -19.61 7.58 14.50
CA THR A 116 -18.83 6.52 13.87
C THR A 116 -17.35 6.85 13.99
N GLU A 117 -16.56 5.82 14.26
CA GLU A 117 -15.12 5.96 14.33
C GLU A 117 -14.52 6.13 12.93
N GLN A 118 -13.61 7.08 12.78
CA GLN A 118 -12.88 7.27 11.52
C GLN A 118 -12.02 6.03 11.23
N ALA A 119 -12.17 5.49 10.04
CA ALA A 119 -11.35 4.42 9.50
C ALA A 119 -10.13 4.96 8.72
N TYR A 120 -9.02 4.26 8.87
CA TYR A 120 -7.77 4.39 8.13
C TYR A 120 -7.57 3.09 7.36
N ILE A 121 -7.53 3.16 6.04
CA ILE A 121 -7.60 1.98 5.16
C ILE A 121 -6.32 1.94 4.33
N LEU A 122 -5.48 0.94 4.58
CA LEU A 122 -4.30 0.65 3.78
C LEU A 122 -4.63 -0.37 2.70
N TYR A 123 -4.10 -0.17 1.50
CA TYR A 123 -4.21 -1.12 0.40
C TYR A 123 -3.05 -0.96 -0.57
N LEU A 124 -2.80 -2.02 -1.33
CA LEU A 124 -1.72 -2.08 -2.30
C LEU A 124 -2.31 -2.07 -3.70
N VAL A 125 -1.76 -1.22 -4.56
CA VAL A 125 -2.13 -1.17 -5.97
C VAL A 125 -0.94 -1.57 -6.82
N SER A 126 -1.15 -2.48 -7.76
CA SER A 126 -0.15 -2.87 -8.75
C SER A 126 -0.76 -2.87 -10.15
N ALA A 127 0.09 -2.84 -11.18
CA ALA A 127 -0.32 -2.91 -12.58
C ALA A 127 -1.00 -4.25 -12.92
N VAL A 128 -0.60 -5.32 -12.24
CA VAL A 128 -1.23 -6.64 -12.35
C VAL A 128 -1.61 -7.15 -10.96
N PRO A 129 -2.81 -7.72 -10.77
CA PRO A 129 -3.06 -8.54 -9.58
C PRO A 129 -2.09 -9.73 -9.61
N SER A 130 -1.57 -10.12 -8.44
CA SER A 130 -0.75 -11.32 -8.33
C SER A 130 -1.13 -12.07 -7.07
N SER A 131 -1.42 -13.35 -7.23
CA SER A 131 -1.63 -14.30 -6.13
C SER A 131 -0.30 -14.88 -5.61
N LEU A 132 0.80 -14.67 -6.33
CA LEU A 132 2.14 -15.11 -5.93
C LEU A 132 2.79 -14.17 -4.93
N VAL A 133 2.48 -12.88 -5.03
CA VAL A 133 3.04 -11.85 -4.14
C VAL A 133 2.07 -11.52 -3.02
N SER A 134 2.52 -11.68 -1.78
CA SER A 134 1.78 -11.23 -0.60
C SER A 134 2.59 -10.26 0.23
N ALA A 135 1.89 -9.38 0.95
CA ALA A 135 2.50 -8.35 1.78
C ALA A 135 2.03 -8.49 3.23
N ASN A 136 2.98 -8.55 4.16
CA ASN A 136 2.69 -8.33 5.56
C ASN A 136 2.85 -6.84 5.84
N VAL A 137 1.72 -6.17 6.13
CA VAL A 137 1.70 -4.74 6.46
C VAL A 137 1.28 -4.56 7.92
N THR A 138 2.08 -3.83 8.70
CA THR A 138 1.78 -3.49 10.10
C THR A 138 2.06 -2.01 10.36
N LEU A 139 1.39 -1.46 11.37
CA LEU A 139 1.72 -0.13 11.88
C LEU A 139 2.65 -0.24 13.08
N LEU A 140 3.60 0.67 13.20
CA LEU A 140 4.50 0.81 14.33
C LEU A 140 4.29 2.16 14.99
N ASP A 141 4.58 2.23 16.29
CA ASP A 141 4.66 3.48 17.04
C ASP A 141 5.96 4.25 16.74
N GLY A 142 6.08 5.44 17.32
CA GLY A 142 7.23 6.33 17.11
C GLY A 142 8.58 5.75 17.56
N PHE A 143 8.57 4.78 18.47
CA PHE A 143 9.77 4.10 18.97
C PHE A 143 10.04 2.75 18.29
N HIS A 144 9.19 2.36 17.35
CA HIS A 144 9.25 1.07 16.63
C HIS A 144 9.19 -0.14 17.58
N ALA A 145 8.62 0.03 18.78
CA ALA A 145 8.57 -0.95 19.84
C ALA A 145 7.24 -1.72 19.84
N HIS A 146 6.16 -1.08 19.37
CA HIS A 146 4.81 -1.66 19.37
C HIS A 146 4.31 -1.82 17.93
N GLU A 147 3.96 -3.05 17.55
CA GLU A 147 3.33 -3.32 16.26
C GLU A 147 1.81 -3.48 16.43
N LYS A 148 1.03 -2.85 15.54
CA LYS A 148 -0.43 -3.02 15.42
C LYS A 148 -0.77 -3.63 14.06
N ARG A 149 -1.49 -4.76 14.11
CA ARG A 149 -2.05 -5.40 12.91
C ARG A 149 -3.39 -4.80 12.56
N GLY A 150 -3.64 -4.64 11.26
CA GLY A 150 -4.90 -4.16 10.75
C GLY A 150 -5.92 -5.29 10.61
N TRP A 151 -7.18 -4.91 10.48
CA TRP A 151 -8.25 -5.84 10.16
C TRP A 151 -8.29 -6.05 8.64
N ARG A 152 -7.93 -7.25 8.17
CA ARG A 152 -7.99 -7.59 6.75
C ARG A 152 -9.44 -7.66 6.26
N CYS A 153 -9.73 -6.93 5.19
CA CYS A 153 -10.98 -7.01 4.44
C CYS A 153 -10.70 -7.36 2.99
N LEU A 154 -11.46 -8.30 2.43
CA LEU A 154 -11.32 -8.72 1.04
C LEU A 154 -12.21 -7.83 0.16
N ARG A 155 -11.68 -7.38 -0.97
CA ARG A 155 -12.45 -6.70 -2.03
C ARG A 155 -13.39 -7.69 -2.71
N ASN A 156 -12.83 -8.83 -3.12
CA ASN A 156 -13.55 -9.93 -3.74
C ASN A 156 -13.08 -11.25 -3.13
N SER A 157 -13.96 -11.91 -2.38
CA SER A 157 -13.65 -13.21 -1.77
C SER A 157 -13.42 -14.33 -2.80
N LEU A 158 -13.82 -14.14 -4.06
CA LEU A 158 -13.59 -15.11 -5.12
C LEU A 158 -12.14 -15.08 -5.64
N ASP A 159 -11.50 -13.91 -5.60
CA ASP A 159 -10.15 -13.72 -6.15
C ASP A 159 -9.06 -13.83 -5.07
N SER A 160 -9.41 -13.53 -3.81
CA SER A 160 -8.46 -13.63 -2.69
C SER A 160 -8.22 -15.10 -2.31
N PRO A 161 -6.95 -15.55 -2.18
CA PRO A 161 -6.63 -16.89 -1.69
C PRO A 161 -7.24 -17.15 -0.30
N LEU A 162 -8.32 -17.94 -0.26
CA LEU A 162 -9.10 -18.23 0.96
C LEU A 162 -8.28 -18.94 2.05
N MET A 163 -7.17 -19.57 1.67
CA MET A 163 -6.29 -20.33 2.55
C MET A 163 -5.20 -19.47 3.20
N ASP A 164 -5.08 -18.19 2.86
CA ASP A 164 -3.98 -17.39 3.38
C ASP A 164 -4.34 -16.54 4.60
N SER A 165 -3.37 -16.43 5.50
CA SER A 165 -3.50 -15.92 6.87
C SER A 165 -4.16 -14.54 6.95
N GLN A 166 -4.80 -14.24 8.08
CA GLN A 166 -5.40 -12.91 8.37
C GLN A 166 -4.41 -11.73 8.27
N ASN A 167 -3.10 -12.00 8.13
CA ASN A 167 -2.05 -10.99 8.17
C ASN A 167 -1.47 -10.63 6.78
N ARG A 168 -1.83 -11.36 5.73
CA ARG A 168 -1.29 -11.14 4.37
C ARG A 168 -2.26 -10.33 3.53
N LEU A 169 -1.76 -9.29 2.87
CA LEU A 169 -2.46 -8.55 1.83
C LEU A 169 -1.97 -8.98 0.46
N TYR A 170 -2.87 -9.08 -0.50
CA TYR A 170 -2.52 -9.19 -1.91
C TYR A 170 -2.86 -7.88 -2.63
N CYS A 171 -2.02 -7.55 -3.63
CA CYS A 171 -2.20 -6.34 -4.42
C CYS A 171 -3.54 -6.37 -5.16
N ASN A 172 -4.24 -5.24 -5.19
CA ASN A 172 -5.53 -5.03 -5.86
C ASN A 172 -6.75 -5.79 -5.26
N THR A 173 -6.55 -6.75 -4.36
CA THR A 173 -7.64 -7.60 -3.83
C THR A 173 -8.00 -7.32 -2.38
N ASP A 174 -7.08 -6.81 -1.56
CA ASP A 174 -7.28 -6.76 -0.11
C ASP A 174 -7.05 -5.35 0.46
N TYR A 175 -7.62 -5.11 1.65
CA TYR A 175 -7.46 -3.90 2.44
C TYR A 175 -7.11 -4.25 3.88
N LEU A 176 -6.35 -3.40 4.57
CA LEU A 176 -6.25 -3.38 6.02
C LEU A 176 -6.98 -2.16 6.58
N LEU A 177 -7.87 -2.40 7.54
CA LEU A 177 -8.57 -1.34 8.24
C LEU A 177 -7.99 -1.15 9.63
N TYR A 178 -7.82 0.11 9.99
CA TYR A 178 -7.48 0.59 11.32
C TYR A 178 -8.50 1.63 11.73
N THR A 179 -8.75 1.72 13.02
CA THR A 179 -9.64 2.71 13.61
C THR A 179 -8.87 3.91 14.13
N ALA A 180 -9.54 5.04 14.34
CA ALA A 180 -8.94 6.19 15.02
C ALA A 180 -8.41 5.84 16.42
N THR A 181 -9.03 4.89 17.13
CA THR A 181 -8.53 4.35 18.40
C THR A 181 -7.22 3.58 18.18
N ASP A 182 -7.14 2.72 17.16
CA ASP A 182 -5.88 2.01 16.84
C ASP A 182 -4.73 2.98 16.57
N ILE A 183 -4.98 4.05 15.80
CA ILE A 183 -3.99 5.10 15.53
C ILE A 183 -3.63 5.85 16.81
N ARG A 184 -4.62 6.20 17.63
CA ARG A 184 -4.40 6.92 18.90
C ARG A 184 -3.56 6.09 19.86
N GLU A 185 -3.81 4.79 20.00
CA GLU A 185 -3.04 3.90 20.85
C GLU A 185 -1.56 3.89 20.45
N LEU A 186 -1.25 3.84 19.14
CA LEU A 186 0.12 3.93 18.64
C LEU A 186 0.75 5.30 18.87
N CYS A 187 0.00 6.38 18.64
CA CYS A 187 0.50 7.73 18.87
C CYS A 187 0.67 8.06 20.36
N LEU A 188 -0.07 7.43 21.29
CA LEU A 188 0.19 7.63 22.72
C LEU A 188 1.54 7.04 23.15
N SER A 189 1.97 5.98 22.47
CA SER A 189 3.29 5.40 22.67
C SER A 189 4.41 6.24 22.05
N GLY A 190 4.14 7.21 21.18
CA GLY A 190 5.15 8.06 20.53
C GLY A 190 4.97 9.55 20.86
N GLU A 191 6.04 10.29 21.12
CA GLU A 191 5.94 11.72 21.47
C GLU A 191 5.49 12.64 20.30
N GLN A 192 5.21 12.08 19.13
CA GLN A 192 4.80 12.81 17.92
C GLN A 192 3.62 12.07 17.26
N ARG A 193 2.68 12.79 16.63
CA ARG A 193 1.54 12.25 15.86
C ARG A 193 1.99 11.57 14.56
N ARG A 194 2.90 10.63 14.71
CA ARG A 194 3.57 9.88 13.66
C ARG A 194 3.37 8.41 13.94
N ILE A 195 3.13 7.68 12.87
CA ILE A 195 3.16 6.21 12.85
C ILE A 195 4.11 5.79 11.74
N PHE A 196 4.58 4.55 11.80
CA PHE A 196 5.36 3.97 10.72
C PHE A 196 4.61 2.80 10.10
N VAL A 197 4.50 2.78 8.78
CA VAL A 197 3.93 1.63 8.06
C VAL A 197 5.08 0.72 7.66
N LYS A 198 5.15 -0.46 8.27
CA LYS A 198 6.09 -1.51 7.93
C LYS A 198 5.47 -2.42 6.89
N ILE A 199 6.19 -2.70 5.81
CA ILE A 199 5.81 -3.66 4.78
C ILE A 199 6.93 -4.68 4.59
N VAL A 200 6.55 -5.95 4.45
CA VAL A 200 7.43 -7.04 4.04
C VAL A 200 6.73 -7.78 2.91
N LEU A 201 7.37 -7.88 1.76
CA LEU A 201 6.86 -8.57 0.58
C LEU A 201 7.42 -10.00 0.51
N HIS A 202 6.57 -10.94 0.09
CA HIS A 202 6.82 -12.38 0.06
C HIS A 202 6.45 -12.93 -1.31
N GLY A 203 7.17 -13.95 -1.76
CA GLY A 203 6.92 -14.66 -3.00
C GLY A 203 7.57 -14.03 -4.22
N GLU A 204 7.50 -14.70 -5.36
CA GLU A 204 8.16 -14.27 -6.58
C GLU A 204 7.23 -13.36 -7.40
N PRO A 205 7.59 -12.09 -7.67
CA PRO A 205 6.80 -11.26 -8.55
C PRO A 205 6.91 -11.75 -9.99
N ASP A 206 5.76 -11.99 -10.62
CA ASP A 206 5.70 -12.20 -12.06
C ASP A 206 4.74 -11.19 -12.70
N PRO A 207 5.27 -10.09 -13.29
CA PRO A 207 4.43 -9.08 -13.93
C PRO A 207 3.70 -9.60 -15.18
N PHE A 208 4.04 -10.81 -15.66
CA PHE A 208 3.43 -11.45 -16.82
C PHE A 208 2.50 -12.60 -16.47
N GLN A 209 2.29 -12.89 -15.18
CA GLN A 209 1.31 -13.88 -14.79
C GLN A 209 -0.08 -13.36 -15.17
N VAL A 210 -0.65 -13.95 -16.20
CA VAL A 210 -2.06 -13.82 -16.53
C VAL A 210 -2.75 -14.94 -15.77
N ASP A 211 -3.72 -14.60 -14.91
CA ASP A 211 -4.54 -15.61 -14.23
C ASP A 211 -5.06 -16.63 -15.26
N ALA A 212 -4.82 -17.91 -14.99
CA ALA A 212 -5.26 -19.02 -15.84
C ALA A 212 -6.77 -19.25 -15.76
#